data_AF-A0A3D2X100-F1
#
_entry.id   AF-A0A3D2X100-F1
#
_cell.length_a   1.000
_cell.length_b   1.000
_cell.length_c   1.000
_cell.angle_alpha   90.00
_cell.angle_beta   90.00
_cell.angle_gamma   90.00
#
_symmetry.space_group_name_H-M   'P 1'
#
loop_
_entity.id
_entity.type
_entity.pdbx_description
1 polymer ?
#
loop_
_entity_poly.entity_id
_entity_poly.type
_entity_poly.pdbx_seq_one_letter_code
_entity_poly.pdbx_strand_id
1 'polypeptide(L)'
;MSGRRRDRIKALLYEKDGFILLYKRLTGTGCYRWPRNQAEVKNLTWREFEWLMQGLEIDQPKAIKPPSKNGDNISELSSVC
;
A
#
# COMPACT_ATOMS: atom_id res chain seq x y z
N MET A 1 16.65 13.56 -3.56
CA MET A 1 17.66 13.35 -2.49
C MET A 1 17.87 11.86 -2.30
N SER A 2 19.04 11.33 -2.68
CA SER A 2 19.25 9.88 -2.71
C SER A 2 19.80 9.38 -1.38
N GLY A 3 18.91 8.94 -0.49
CA GLY A 3 19.28 8.03 0.59
C GLY A 3 19.72 6.70 -0.02
N ARG A 4 21.04 6.48 -0.11
CA ARG A 4 21.70 5.36 -0.81
C ARG A 4 21.23 3.95 -0.42
N ARG A 5 20.44 3.82 0.64
CA ARG A 5 20.04 2.57 1.28
C ARG A 5 18.52 2.39 1.17
N ARG A 6 18.11 1.50 0.25
CA ARG A 6 16.71 1.19 -0.06
C ARG A 6 16.11 0.10 0.83
N ASP A 7 16.91 -0.47 1.73
CA ASP A 7 16.51 -1.45 2.75
C ASP A 7 15.73 -0.82 3.90
N ARG A 8 15.53 0.52 3.90
CA ARG A 8 15.01 1.25 5.07
C ARG A 8 13.94 2.25 4.68
N ILE A 9 12.99 2.44 5.57
CA ILE A 9 11.93 3.42 5.45
C ILE A 9 11.77 4.17 6.77
N LYS A 10 11.44 5.46 6.65
CA LYS A 10 11.05 6.33 7.75
C LYS A 10 9.62 6.77 7.51
N ALA A 11 8.78 6.70 8.54
CA ALA A 11 7.44 7.26 8.50
C ALA A 11 7.25 8.18 9.71
N LEU A 12 6.58 9.30 9.49
CA LEU A 12 6.15 10.20 10.55
C LEU A 12 4.68 9.93 10.81
N LEU A 13 4.37 9.50 12.03
CA LEU A 13 3.01 9.41 12.53
C LEU A 13 2.76 10.63 13.40
N TYR A 14 1.75 11.42 13.05
CA TYR A 14 1.34 12.57 13.86
C TYR A 14 0.28 12.14 14.86
N GLU A 15 0.51 12.46 16.14
CA GLU A 15 -0.44 12.32 17.23
C GLU A 15 -0.76 13.70 17.83
N LYS A 16 -1.65 13.75 18.83
CA LYS A 16 -2.20 15.00 19.37
C LYS A 16 -1.15 16.01 19.88
N ASP A 17 -0.01 15.53 20.39
CA ASP A 17 1.02 16.35 21.04
C ASP A 17 2.39 16.29 20.33
N GLY A 18 2.48 15.62 19.17
CA GLY A 18 3.76 15.51 18.48
C GLY A 18 3.82 14.48 17.38
N PHE A 19 5.04 14.12 16.99
CA PHE A 19 5.31 13.18 15.91
C PHE A 19 6.11 11.99 16.42
N ILE A 20 5.70 10.80 16.01
CA ILE A 20 6.45 9.56 16.17
C ILE A 20 7.20 9.29 14.87
N LEU A 21 8.52 9.13 14.97
CA LEU A 21 9.34 8.67 13.85
C LEU A 21 9.46 7.15 13.88
N LEU A 22 8.72 6.50 13.00
CA LEU A 22 8.83 5.07 12.75
C LEU A 22 10.02 4.81 11.84
N TYR A 23 10.89 3.87 12.23
CA TYR A 23 12.03 3.44 11.44
C TYR A 23 12.00 1.93 11.28
N LYS A 24 11.98 1.46 10.04
CA LYS A 24 11.96 0.03 9.72
C LYS A 24 13.05 -0.31 8.72
N ARG A 25 13.74 -1.43 8.97
CA ARG A 25 14.78 -1.99 8.11
C ARG A 25 14.41 -3.41 7.68
N LEU A 26 14.52 -3.71 6.40
CA LEU A 26 14.45 -5.07 5.86
C LEU A 26 15.75 -5.81 6.20
N THR A 27 15.64 -7.02 6.72
CA THR A 27 16.79 -7.87 7.07
C THR A 27 17.23 -8.77 5.92
N GLY A 28 16.33 -9.09 4.98
CA GLY A 28 16.63 -9.87 3.77
C GLY A 28 17.21 -9.03 2.62
N THR A 29 17.42 -9.66 1.47
CA THR A 29 17.93 -9.04 0.23
C THR A 29 16.94 -8.08 -0.46
N GLY A 30 15.82 -7.76 0.19
CA GLY A 30 14.76 -6.90 -0.33
C GLY A 30 15.08 -5.40 -0.25
N CYS A 31 14.38 -4.61 -1.06
CA CYS A 31 14.46 -3.16 -1.07
C CYS A 31 13.05 -2.58 -1.18
N TYR A 32 12.77 -1.49 -0.47
CA TYR A 32 11.53 -0.73 -0.66
C TYR A 32 11.56 0.00 -2.00
N ARG A 33 10.47 -0.11 -2.75
CA ARG A 33 10.20 0.72 -3.94
C ARG A 33 9.58 2.05 -3.51
N TRP A 34 10.39 2.93 -2.93
CA TRP A 34 9.92 4.24 -2.46
C TRP A 34 9.80 5.24 -3.62
N PRO A 35 8.75 6.09 -3.65
CA PRO A 35 8.59 7.16 -4.63
C PRO A 35 9.84 8.04 -4.73
N ARG A 36 10.35 8.25 -5.95
CA ARG A 36 11.56 9.06 -6.18
C ARG A 36 11.27 10.49 -6.58
N ASN A 37 10.07 10.74 -7.08
CA ASN A 37 9.60 12.04 -7.51
C ASN A 37 8.19 12.29 -6.94
N GLN A 38 7.75 13.54 -7.03
CA GLN A 38 6.44 13.95 -6.52
C GLN A 38 5.28 13.29 -7.29
N ALA A 39 5.48 12.94 -8.56
CA ALA A 39 4.47 12.28 -9.38
C ALA A 39 4.18 10.83 -8.95
N GLU A 40 5.15 10.15 -8.34
CA GLU A 40 5.02 8.80 -7.79
C GLU A 40 4.41 8.78 -6.38
N VAL A 41 4.24 9.95 -5.74
CA VAL A 41 3.63 10.04 -4.41
C VAL A 41 2.13 9.74 -4.55
N LYS A 42 1.67 8.72 -3.82
CA LYS A 42 0.26 8.33 -3.80
C LYS A 42 -0.19 7.99 -2.39
N ASN A 43 -1.49 8.14 -2.15
CA ASN A 43 -2.13 7.63 -0.94
C ASN A 43 -2.22 6.11 -1.02
N LEU A 44 -1.81 5.43 0.04
CA LEU A 44 -1.82 3.97 0.11
C LEU A 44 -3.10 3.49 0.78
N THR A 45 -3.71 2.47 0.20
CA THR A 45 -4.67 1.63 0.92
C THR A 45 -3.97 0.81 2.00
N TRP A 46 -4.74 0.27 2.96
CA TRP A 46 -4.16 -0.56 4.03
C TRP A 46 -3.39 -1.77 3.49
N ARG A 47 -3.93 -2.44 2.46
CA ARG A 47 -3.30 -3.61 1.84
C ARG A 47 -1.99 -3.27 1.12
N GLU A 48 -1.95 -2.14 0.42
CA GLU A 48 -0.74 -1.63 -0.21
C GLU A 48 0.33 -1.27 0.83
N PHE A 49 -0.08 -0.70 1.96
CA PHE A 49 0.81 -0.45 3.09
C PHE A 49 1.36 -1.75 3.68
N GLU A 50 0.53 -2.78 3.88
CA GLU A 50 0.99 -4.09 4.35
C GLU A 50 2.02 -4.72 3.41
N TRP A 51 1.77 -4.69 2.09
CA TRP A 51 2.73 -5.15 1.09
C TRP A 51 4.04 -4.38 1.16
N LEU A 52 3.97 -3.06 1.22
CA LEU A 52 5.15 -2.23 1.40
C LEU A 52 5.91 -2.64 2.66
N MET A 53 5.21 -2.83 3.78
CA MET A 53 5.80 -3.26 5.06
C MET A 53 6.44 -4.65 5.01
N GLN A 54 5.97 -5.53 4.12
CA GLN A 54 6.56 -6.84 3.85
C GLN A 54 7.73 -6.79 2.85
N GLY A 55 8.02 -5.61 2.28
CA GLY A 55 9.06 -5.43 1.26
C GLY A 55 8.62 -5.80 -0.15
N LEU A 56 7.32 -5.95 -0.38
CA LEU A 56 6.72 -6.14 -1.70
C LEU A 56 6.51 -4.80 -2.40
N GLU A 57 6.34 -4.85 -3.73
CA GLU A 57 5.93 -3.66 -4.48
C GLU A 57 4.50 -3.24 -4.12
N ILE A 58 4.28 -1.93 -4.09
CA ILE A 58 2.98 -1.34 -3.77
C ILE A 58 1.97 -1.68 -4.88
N ASP A 59 2.38 -1.50 -6.14
CA ASP A 59 1.60 -1.92 -7.29
C ASP A 59 1.91 -3.37 -7.63
N GLN A 60 0.88 -4.21 -7.60
CA GLN A 60 0.99 -5.63 -7.92
C GLN A 60 0.25 -5.93 -9.22
N PRO A 61 0.78 -5.55 -10.41
CA PRO A 61 0.08 -5.72 -11.68
C PRO A 61 -0.17 -7.20 -12.03
N LYS A 62 0.66 -8.10 -11.49
CA LYS A 62 0.55 -9.56 -11.66
C LYS A 62 -0.36 -10.22 -10.62
N ALA A 63 -0.86 -9.47 -9.62
CA ALA A 63 -1.78 -10.05 -8.65
C ALA A 63 -3.10 -10.41 -9.32
N ILE A 64 -3.67 -11.55 -8.90
CA ILE A 64 -5.00 -11.97 -9.34
C ILE A 64 -5.98 -10.91 -8.89
N LYS A 65 -6.58 -10.22 -9.85
CA LYS A 65 -7.65 -9.26 -9.59
C LYS A 65 -8.93 -10.05 -9.35
N PRO A 66 -9.75 -9.66 -8.35
CA PRO A 66 -11.08 -10.24 -8.22
C PRO A 66 -11.85 -10.02 -9.52
N PRO A 67 -12.75 -10.93 -9.91
CA PRO A 67 -13.58 -10.73 -11.09
C PRO A 67 -14.34 -9.40 -10.94
N SER A 68 -14.31 -8.57 -11.98
CA SER A 68 -15.09 -7.33 -12.02
C SER A 68 -16.57 -7.70 -11.93
N LYS A 69 -17.24 -7.29 -10.84
CA LYS A 69 -18.70 -7.37 -10.78
C LYS A 69 -19.25 -6.35 -11.77
N ASN A 70 -19.55 -6.77 -12.99
CA ASN A 70 -20.46 -6.04 -13.84
C ASN A 70 -21.83 -6.09 -13.15
N GLY A 71 -22.36 -4.93 -12.81
CA GLY A 71 -23.67 -4.80 -12.20
C GLY A 71 -24.75 -5.12 -13.24
N ASP A 72 -25.20 -6.36 -13.26
CA ASP A 72 -26.53 -6.70 -13.75
C ASP A 72 -27.46 -6.78 -12.53
N ASN A 73 -28.50 -5.96 -12.58
CA ASN A 73 -29.49 -5.71 -11.54
C ASN A 73 -30.02 -6.99 -10.86
N ILE A 74 -29.84 -7.11 -9.55
CA ILE A 74 -30.60 -8.04 -8.70
C ILE A 74 -31.39 -7.22 -7.67
N SER A 75 -32.25 -6.32 -8.16
CA SER A 75 -33.30 -5.69 -7.36
C SER A 75 -34.64 -6.46 -7.47
N GLU A 76 -34.61 -7.73 -7.87
CA GLU A 76 -35.84 -8.51 -8.10
C GLU A 76 -35.79 -9.95 -7.58
N LEU A 77 -35.11 -10.20 -6.45
CA LEU A 77 -35.23 -11.48 -5.72
C LEU A 77 -35.37 -11.28 -4.20
N SER A 78 -36.14 -10.28 -3.78
CA SER A 78 -36.67 -10.21 -2.41
C SER A 78 -38.21 -10.27 -2.35
N SER A 79 -38.86 -10.77 -3.38
CA SER A 79 -40.32 -10.98 -3.36
C SER A 79 -40.75 -12.09 -4.30
N VAL A 80 -40.27 -13.32 -4.08
CA VAL A 80 -41.11 -14.52 -4.16
C VAL A 80 -40.52 -15.55 -3.18
N CYS A 81 -41.37 -15.93 -2.20
CA CYS A 81 -41.16 -16.85 -1.08
C CYS A 81 -40.38 -16.31 0.13
#